data_AF-A0A7S0E513-F1
#
_entry.id   AF-A0A7S0E513-F1
#
_cell.length_a   1.000
_cell.length_b   1.000
_cell.length_c   1.000
_cell.angle_alpha   90.00
_cell.angle_beta   90.00
_cell.angle_gamma   90.00
#
_symmetry.space_group_name_H-M   'P 1'
#
loop_
_entity.id
_entity.type
_entity.pdbx_description
1 polymer ?
#
loop_
_entity_poly.entity_id
_entity_poly.type
_entity_poly.pdbx_seq_one_letter_code
_entity_poly.pdbx_strand_id
1 'polypeptide(L)'
;QTEAIAMFLYTKLGHAENNSNDIQLAAQSASLTSLAHQDIILLSLQLINILGSTQNAKPDDVATAVGQFHARIHGFLPRIENLAKSKGGYLVNKEAPCMGDYFMLEAMDLISMVLGKETFNGYPHCSKFMLSMLERPNIAQYFKSGQRPFSLTGSPIEPSVLAKIAEFRPK
;
A
#
# COMPACT_ATOMS: atom_id res chain seq x y z
N GLN A 1 16.86 -0.08 -3.52
CA GLN A 1 17.03 1.25 -4.14
C GLN A 1 15.86 2.19 -3.80
N THR A 2 14.62 1.75 -3.94
CA THR A 2 13.39 2.52 -3.62
C THR A 2 13.39 3.15 -2.21
N GLU A 3 13.71 2.39 -1.17
CA GLU A 3 13.73 2.90 0.22
C GLU A 3 14.83 3.96 0.45
N ALA A 4 15.97 3.83 -0.22
CA ALA A 4 17.05 4.81 -0.14
C ALA A 4 16.65 6.15 -0.80
N ILE A 5 15.94 6.10 -1.92
CA ILE A 5 15.36 7.28 -2.57
C ILE A 5 14.30 7.92 -1.66
N ALA A 6 13.45 7.09 -1.03
CA ALA A 6 12.44 7.60 -0.10
C ALA A 6 13.08 8.34 1.09
N MET A 7 14.14 7.77 1.68
CA MET A 7 14.88 8.43 2.75
C MET A 7 15.55 9.73 2.27
N PHE A 8 16.16 9.72 1.09
CA PHE A 8 16.74 10.92 0.49
C PHE A 8 15.70 12.04 0.31
N LEU A 9 14.51 11.70 -0.22
CA LEU A 9 13.42 12.65 -0.41
C LEU A 9 12.85 13.15 0.93
N TYR A 10 12.76 12.26 1.94
CA TYR A 10 12.33 12.65 3.28
C TYR A 10 13.21 13.78 3.83
N THR A 11 14.54 13.64 3.73
CA THR A 11 15.49 14.68 4.15
C THR A 11 15.40 15.93 3.26
N LYS A 12 15.36 15.76 1.93
CA LYS A 12 15.40 16.89 0.98
C LYS A 12 14.15 17.76 0.98
N LEU A 13 12.99 17.20 1.28
CA LEU A 13 11.72 17.93 1.31
C LEU A 13 11.44 18.57 2.68
N GLY A 14 12.40 18.52 3.61
CA GLY A 14 12.24 19.13 4.93
C GLY A 14 11.20 18.42 5.80
N HIS A 15 10.87 17.14 5.54
CA HIS A 15 10.00 16.36 6.45
C HIS A 15 10.62 16.18 7.85
N ALA A 16 11.91 16.50 7.98
CA ALA A 16 12.72 16.40 9.18
C ALA A 16 13.14 17.78 9.75
N GLU A 17 12.60 18.89 9.24
CA GLU A 17 13.03 20.22 9.67
C GLU A 17 11.99 20.86 10.60
N ASN A 18 12.41 21.12 11.85
CA ASN A 18 11.75 21.91 12.90
C ASN A 18 10.93 21.13 13.96
N ASN A 19 11.22 19.86 14.25
CA ASN A 19 10.59 19.14 15.37
C ASN A 19 11.62 18.57 16.36
N SER A 20 11.43 18.80 17.66
CA SER A 20 12.27 18.16 18.70
C SER A 20 12.22 16.62 18.66
N ASN A 21 11.21 16.05 18.00
CA ASN A 21 11.04 14.61 17.76
C ASN A 21 11.49 14.14 16.35
N ASP A 22 12.25 14.94 15.60
CA ASP A 22 12.59 14.68 14.18
C ASP A 22 13.20 13.28 13.95
N ILE A 23 14.09 12.82 14.83
CA ILE A 23 14.70 11.47 14.71
C ILE A 23 13.66 10.36 14.86
N GLN A 24 12.71 10.51 15.80
CA GLN A 24 11.66 9.53 16.03
C GLN A 24 10.68 9.49 14.86
N LEU A 25 10.29 10.67 14.34
CA LEU A 25 9.40 10.77 13.17
C LEU A 25 10.07 10.21 11.91
N ALA A 26 11.36 10.46 11.72
CA ALA A 26 12.13 9.88 10.63
C ALA A 26 12.17 8.35 10.71
N ALA A 27 12.44 7.80 11.90
CA ALA A 27 12.45 6.36 12.13
C ALA A 27 11.06 5.72 11.91
N GLN A 28 9.99 6.39 12.35
CA GLN A 28 8.61 5.95 12.12
C GLN A 28 8.25 5.99 10.64
N SER A 29 8.60 7.06 9.93
CA SER A 29 8.40 7.17 8.48
C SER A 29 9.15 6.06 7.75
N ALA A 30 10.42 5.82 8.10
CA ALA A 30 11.23 4.77 7.48
C ALA A 30 10.64 3.38 7.72
N SER A 31 10.20 3.10 8.95
CA SER A 31 9.56 1.84 9.31
C SER A 31 8.26 1.63 8.53
N LEU A 32 7.46 2.68 8.38
CA LEU A 32 6.22 2.64 7.62
C LEU A 32 6.47 2.46 6.12
N THR A 33 7.48 3.14 5.57
CA THR A 33 7.93 2.95 4.18
C THR A 33 8.39 1.51 3.94
N SER A 34 9.19 0.94 4.86
CA SER A 34 9.64 -0.46 4.76
C SER A 34 8.47 -1.44 4.80
N LEU A 35 7.53 -1.27 5.74
CA LEU A 35 6.32 -2.10 5.82
C LEU A 35 5.51 -2.03 4.53
N ALA A 36 5.20 -0.83 4.05
CA ALA A 36 4.43 -0.63 2.83
C ALA A 36 5.13 -1.24 1.61
N HIS A 37 6.44 -1.01 1.47
CA HIS A 37 7.21 -1.49 0.32
C HIS A 37 7.42 -3.01 0.36
N GLN A 38 7.99 -3.55 1.44
CA GLN A 38 8.42 -4.95 1.50
C GLN A 38 7.25 -5.91 1.76
N ASP A 39 6.39 -5.58 2.73
CA ASP A 39 5.37 -6.52 3.21
C ASP A 39 4.04 -6.43 2.46
N ILE A 40 3.81 -5.34 1.72
CA ILE A 40 2.57 -5.13 0.95
C ILE A 40 2.87 -5.06 -0.54
N ILE A 41 3.67 -4.08 -0.98
CA ILE A 41 3.91 -3.86 -2.43
C ILE A 41 4.65 -5.04 -3.06
N LEU A 42 5.83 -5.41 -2.55
CA LEU A 42 6.59 -6.53 -3.11
C LEU A 42 5.84 -7.86 -2.99
N LEU A 43 5.11 -8.07 -1.89
CA LEU A 43 4.31 -9.27 -1.71
C LEU A 43 3.17 -9.37 -2.74
N SER A 44 2.51 -8.24 -3.04
CA SER A 44 1.45 -8.17 -4.07
C SER A 44 2.02 -8.47 -5.46
N LEU A 45 3.19 -7.90 -5.77
CA LEU A 45 3.87 -8.15 -7.04
C LEU A 45 4.36 -9.61 -7.15
N GLN A 46 4.82 -10.21 -6.05
CA GLN A 46 5.20 -11.62 -6.01
C GLN A 46 4.01 -12.52 -6.30
N LEU A 47 2.84 -12.27 -5.73
CA LEU A 47 1.61 -13.02 -6.03
C LEU A 47 1.30 -12.95 -7.52
N ILE A 48 1.31 -11.74 -8.11
CA ILE A 48 1.04 -11.53 -9.54
C ILE A 48 2.06 -12.30 -10.40
N ASN A 49 3.35 -12.22 -10.07
CA ASN A 49 4.41 -12.88 -10.82
C ASN A 49 4.35 -14.42 -10.73
N ILE A 50 4.07 -14.96 -9.54
CA ILE A 50 3.94 -16.42 -9.33
C ILE A 50 2.77 -16.95 -10.16
N LEU A 51 1.61 -16.31 -10.07
CA LEU A 51 0.42 -16.73 -10.82
C LEU A 51 0.55 -16.47 -12.32
N GLY A 52 1.29 -15.43 -12.71
CA GLY A 52 1.55 -15.13 -14.11
C GLY A 52 2.53 -16.10 -14.78
N SER A 53 3.52 -16.60 -14.03
CA SER A 53 4.50 -17.57 -14.55
C SER A 53 3.99 -19.01 -14.57
N THR A 54 2.89 -19.30 -13.88
CA THR A 54 2.31 -20.65 -13.78
C THR A 54 1.03 -20.78 -14.62
N GLN A 55 1.21 -20.86 -15.95
CA GLN A 55 0.10 -20.98 -16.92
C GLN A 55 -0.86 -22.16 -16.62
N ASN A 56 -0.40 -23.20 -15.92
CA ASN A 56 -1.17 -24.38 -15.54
C ASN A 56 -1.30 -24.57 -14.00
N ALA A 57 -1.21 -23.51 -13.20
CA ALA A 57 -1.43 -23.61 -11.76
C ALA A 57 -2.81 -24.22 -11.47
N LYS A 58 -2.83 -25.29 -10.67
CA LYS A 58 -4.08 -25.94 -10.25
C LYS A 58 -4.91 -24.94 -9.45
N PRO A 59 -6.26 -25.03 -9.51
CA PRO A 59 -7.14 -24.17 -8.71
C PRO A 59 -6.74 -24.12 -7.22
N ASP A 60 -6.37 -25.27 -6.63
CA ASP A 60 -5.96 -25.36 -5.22
C ASP A 60 -4.67 -24.58 -4.90
N ASP A 61 -3.71 -24.55 -5.83
CA ASP A 61 -2.46 -23.80 -5.66
C ASP A 61 -2.74 -22.29 -5.68
N VAL A 62 -3.64 -21.85 -6.56
CA VAL A 62 -4.07 -20.45 -6.64
C VAL A 62 -4.86 -20.05 -5.41
N ALA A 63 -5.82 -20.89 -4.99
CA ALA A 63 -6.58 -20.68 -3.75
C ALA A 63 -5.65 -20.53 -2.55
N THR A 64 -4.64 -21.38 -2.45
CA THR A 64 -3.65 -21.34 -1.37
C THR A 64 -2.83 -20.06 -1.39
N ALA A 65 -2.30 -19.67 -2.56
CA ALA A 65 -1.49 -18.46 -2.70
C ALA A 65 -2.29 -17.19 -2.38
N VAL A 66 -3.52 -17.08 -2.90
CA VAL A 66 -4.42 -15.96 -2.63
C VAL A 66 -4.83 -15.94 -1.16
N GLY A 67 -5.15 -17.10 -0.57
CA GLY A 67 -5.50 -17.22 0.84
C GLY A 67 -4.36 -16.81 1.78
N GLN A 68 -3.12 -17.22 1.49
CA GLN A 68 -1.93 -16.81 2.25
C GLN A 68 -1.68 -15.31 2.16
N PHE A 69 -1.81 -14.74 0.95
CA PHE A 69 -1.69 -13.30 0.75
C PHE A 69 -2.76 -12.54 1.55
N HIS A 70 -4.03 -12.95 1.43
CA HIS A 70 -5.15 -12.38 2.17
C HIS A 70 -4.90 -12.45 3.69
N ALA A 71 -4.52 -13.60 4.22
CA ALA A 71 -4.23 -13.77 5.65
C ALA A 71 -3.11 -12.83 6.13
N ARG A 72 -2.05 -12.66 5.33
CA ARG A 72 -0.94 -11.77 5.67
C ARG A 72 -1.38 -10.30 5.68
N ILE A 73 -2.14 -9.85 4.68
CA ILE A 73 -2.69 -8.48 4.65
C ILE A 73 -3.61 -8.25 5.86
N HIS A 74 -4.54 -9.18 6.13
CA HIS A 74 -5.43 -9.08 7.29
C HIS A 74 -4.69 -9.11 8.64
N GLY A 75 -3.50 -9.71 8.71
CA GLY A 75 -2.63 -9.63 9.87
C GLY A 75 -2.05 -8.22 10.11
N PHE A 76 -1.89 -7.41 9.07
CA PHE A 76 -1.36 -6.05 9.17
C PHE A 76 -2.44 -4.98 9.39
N LEU A 77 -3.65 -5.19 8.86
CA LEU A 77 -4.73 -4.20 8.90
C LEU A 77 -5.07 -3.69 10.31
N PRO A 78 -5.19 -4.52 11.37
CA PRO A 78 -5.43 -4.01 12.72
C PRO A 78 -4.34 -3.06 13.22
N ARG A 79 -3.09 -3.27 12.80
CA ARG A 79 -1.96 -2.43 13.19
C ARG A 79 -1.99 -1.10 12.45
N ILE A 80 -2.32 -1.11 11.15
CA ILE A 80 -2.49 0.10 10.33
C ILE A 80 -3.70 0.90 10.83
N GLU A 81 -4.81 0.24 11.15
CA GLU A 81 -6.01 0.86 11.71
C GLU A 81 -5.72 1.60 13.02
N ASN A 82 -4.94 0.98 13.92
CA ASN A 82 -4.51 1.62 15.15
C ASN A 82 -3.62 2.84 14.90
N LEU A 83 -2.74 2.81 13.88
CA LEU A 83 -1.94 3.97 13.48
C LEU A 83 -2.81 5.10 12.90
N ALA A 84 -3.86 4.75 12.16
CA ALA A 84 -4.78 5.70 11.54
C ALA A 84 -5.78 6.30 12.54
N LYS A 85 -6.07 5.62 13.65
CA LYS A 85 -7.00 6.06 14.69
C LYS A 85 -6.58 7.34 15.42
N SER A 86 -5.28 7.61 15.49
CA SER A 86 -4.76 8.80 16.16
C SER A 86 -5.28 10.10 15.54
N LYS A 87 -5.51 11.13 16.37
CA LYS A 87 -5.88 12.47 15.91
C LYS A 87 -4.79 12.99 14.96
N GLY A 88 -5.16 13.44 13.75
CA GLY A 88 -4.22 14.06 12.81
C GLY A 88 -4.34 13.71 11.32
N GLY A 89 -5.14 12.71 10.94
CA GLY A 89 -5.37 12.43 9.52
C GLY A 89 -4.18 11.83 8.73
N TYR A 90 -2.98 11.77 9.32
CA TYR A 90 -1.78 11.11 8.78
C TYR A 90 -1.25 10.06 9.77
N LEU A 91 -0.45 9.10 9.30
CA LEU A 91 0.01 7.93 10.05
C LEU A 91 1.26 8.21 10.89
N VAL A 92 2.11 9.17 10.49
CA VAL A 92 3.36 9.47 11.21
C VAL A 92 3.26 10.81 11.96
N ASN A 93 3.38 11.94 11.25
CA ASN A 93 3.52 13.27 11.85
C ASN A 93 2.18 13.91 12.28
N LYS A 94 1.03 13.29 12.01
CA LYS A 94 -0.32 13.74 12.43
C LYS A 94 -0.75 15.16 11.99
N GLU A 95 0.13 15.97 11.42
CA GLU A 95 -0.15 17.34 11.00
C GLU A 95 0.12 17.50 9.50
N ALA A 96 1.16 16.83 9.02
CA ALA A 96 1.53 16.77 7.62
C ALA A 96 1.89 15.33 7.22
N PRO A 97 1.67 14.92 5.96
CA PRO A 97 2.13 13.62 5.50
C PRO A 97 3.64 13.66 5.30
N CYS A 98 4.24 12.49 5.44
CA CYS A 98 5.63 12.24 5.11
C CYS A 98 5.76 11.07 4.14
N MET A 99 6.99 10.64 3.83
CA MET A 99 7.23 9.55 2.89
C MET A 99 6.54 8.25 3.28
N GLY A 100 6.44 7.94 4.58
CA GLY A 100 5.69 6.78 5.06
C GLY A 100 4.22 6.81 4.65
N ASP A 101 3.57 7.97 4.71
CA ASP A 101 2.15 8.13 4.35
C ASP A 101 1.91 7.90 2.86
N TYR A 102 2.78 8.44 1.99
CA TYR A 102 2.67 8.24 0.55
C TYR A 102 2.87 6.78 0.15
N PHE A 103 3.85 6.09 0.75
CA PHE A 103 4.05 4.67 0.52
C PHE A 103 2.88 3.84 1.01
N MET A 104 2.32 4.17 2.17
CA MET A 104 1.17 3.45 2.71
C MET A 104 -0.09 3.69 1.88
N LEU A 105 -0.31 4.91 1.34
CA LEU A 105 -1.40 5.16 0.39
C LEU A 105 -1.31 4.23 -0.83
N GLU A 106 -0.15 4.16 -1.47
CA GLU A 106 0.05 3.30 -2.65
C GLU A 106 -0.10 1.81 -2.29
N ALA A 107 0.41 1.39 -1.13
CA ALA A 107 0.23 0.03 -0.63
C ALA A 107 -1.25 -0.33 -0.39
N MET A 108 -2.05 0.58 0.16
CA MET A 108 -3.47 0.37 0.40
C MET A 108 -4.32 0.42 -0.89
N ASP A 109 -3.95 1.26 -1.85
CA ASP A 109 -4.57 1.25 -3.18
C ASP A 109 -4.28 -0.07 -3.91
N LEU A 110 -3.05 -0.59 -3.77
CA LEU A 110 -2.67 -1.89 -4.33
C LEU A 110 -3.41 -3.06 -3.66
N ILE A 111 -3.59 -3.03 -2.33
CA ILE A 111 -4.46 -3.99 -1.64
C ILE A 111 -5.87 -3.93 -2.23
N SER A 112 -6.43 -2.73 -2.41
CA SER A 112 -7.77 -2.54 -2.99
C SER A 112 -7.86 -3.11 -4.41
N MET A 113 -6.80 -3.00 -5.21
CA MET A 113 -6.73 -3.55 -6.55
C MET A 113 -6.67 -5.08 -6.55
N VAL A 114 -5.86 -5.67 -5.66
CA VAL A 114 -5.58 -7.12 -5.64
C VAL A 114 -6.64 -7.91 -4.87
N LEU A 115 -7.12 -7.41 -3.73
CA LEU A 115 -8.09 -8.07 -2.84
C LEU A 115 -9.48 -7.44 -2.85
N GLY A 116 -9.65 -6.27 -3.49
CA GLY A 116 -10.93 -5.55 -3.49
C GLY A 116 -11.01 -4.49 -2.39
N LYS A 117 -11.91 -3.52 -2.58
CA LYS A 117 -12.08 -2.39 -1.64
C LYS A 117 -12.72 -2.84 -0.32
N GLU A 118 -13.50 -3.91 -0.37
CA GLU A 118 -14.14 -4.58 0.75
C GLU A 118 -13.14 -5.10 1.80
N THR A 119 -11.86 -5.27 1.44
CA THR A 119 -10.79 -5.62 2.38
C THR A 119 -10.70 -4.64 3.56
N PHE A 120 -11.08 -3.39 3.36
CA PHE A 120 -11.09 -2.36 4.41
C PHE A 120 -12.41 -2.28 5.19
N ASN A 121 -13.37 -3.17 4.93
CA ASN A 121 -14.59 -3.27 5.73
C ASN A 121 -14.22 -3.63 7.18
N GLY A 122 -14.68 -2.82 8.14
CA GLY A 122 -14.29 -2.96 9.54
C GLY A 122 -13.04 -2.19 9.95
N TYR A 123 -12.38 -1.50 9.01
CA TYR A 123 -11.22 -0.63 9.25
C TYR A 123 -11.52 0.83 8.85
N PRO A 124 -12.44 1.52 9.56
CA PRO A 124 -12.91 2.84 9.16
C PRO A 124 -11.83 3.93 9.18
N HIS A 125 -10.80 3.82 10.03
CA HIS A 125 -9.74 4.83 10.07
C HIS A 125 -8.78 4.67 8.90
N CYS A 126 -8.51 3.43 8.46
CA CYS A 126 -7.81 3.14 7.22
C CYS A 126 -8.52 3.80 6.02
N SER A 127 -9.83 3.56 5.89
CA SER A 127 -10.64 4.16 4.81
C SER A 127 -10.60 5.68 4.86
N LYS A 128 -10.71 6.27 6.06
CA LYS A 128 -10.61 7.73 6.25
C LYS A 128 -9.25 8.28 5.85
N PHE A 129 -8.16 7.60 6.20
CA PHE A 129 -6.79 7.99 5.82
C PHE A 129 -6.61 7.95 4.29
N MET A 130 -7.09 6.89 3.62
CA MET A 130 -7.01 6.83 2.16
C MET A 130 -7.74 7.99 1.50
N LEU A 131 -8.97 8.28 1.96
CA LEU A 131 -9.76 9.39 1.44
C LEU A 131 -9.07 10.73 1.66
N SER A 132 -8.57 11.01 2.86
CA SER A 132 -7.90 12.29 3.15
C SER A 132 -6.64 12.49 2.32
N MET A 133 -5.88 11.43 2.05
CA MET A 133 -4.72 11.50 1.17
C MET A 133 -5.14 11.74 -0.30
N LEU A 134 -6.14 11.01 -0.81
CA LEU A 134 -6.63 11.16 -2.18
C LEU A 134 -7.23 12.54 -2.47
N GLU A 135 -7.80 13.21 -1.46
CA GLU A 135 -8.35 14.56 -1.56
C GLU A 135 -7.28 15.66 -1.65
N ARG A 136 -6.00 15.36 -1.36
CA ARG A 136 -4.92 16.34 -1.47
C ARG A 136 -4.79 16.82 -2.92
N PRO A 137 -4.76 18.15 -3.18
CA PRO A 137 -4.81 18.68 -4.55
C PRO A 137 -3.79 18.08 -5.52
N ASN A 138 -2.54 17.91 -5.08
CA ASN A 138 -1.47 17.37 -5.92
C ASN A 138 -1.67 15.87 -6.23
N ILE A 139 -2.21 15.10 -5.28
CA ILE A 139 -2.53 13.68 -5.48
C ILE A 139 -3.74 13.56 -6.39
N ALA A 140 -4.82 14.29 -6.09
CA ALA A 140 -6.01 14.33 -6.94
C ALA A 140 -5.68 14.74 -8.38
N GLN A 141 -4.80 15.72 -8.57
CA GLN A 141 -4.33 16.15 -9.89
C GLN A 141 -3.51 15.05 -10.57
N TYR A 142 -2.59 14.39 -9.87
CA TYR A 142 -1.81 13.27 -10.41
C TYR A 142 -2.73 12.15 -10.91
N PHE A 143 -3.71 11.74 -10.12
CA PHE A 143 -4.70 10.73 -10.54
C PHE A 143 -5.54 11.17 -11.75
N LYS A 144 -5.92 12.45 -11.82
CA LYS A 144 -6.69 13.00 -12.96
C LYS A 144 -5.85 13.20 -14.22
N SER A 145 -4.54 13.34 -14.09
CA SER A 145 -3.65 13.66 -15.21
C SER A 145 -3.47 12.52 -16.23
N GLY A 146 -3.88 11.30 -15.88
CA GLY A 146 -3.64 10.11 -16.70
C GLY A 146 -2.19 9.62 -16.68
N GLN A 147 -1.31 10.25 -15.90
CA GLN A 147 0.08 9.82 -15.74
C GLN A 147 0.23 8.56 -14.87
N ARG A 148 -0.79 8.24 -14.05
CA ARG A 148 -0.80 7.03 -13.22
C ARG A 148 -0.79 5.80 -14.14
N PRO A 149 0.20 4.90 -14.02
CA PRO A 149 0.21 3.66 -14.78
C PRO A 149 -1.06 2.83 -14.50
N PHE A 150 -1.64 2.26 -15.56
CA PHE A 150 -2.77 1.33 -15.45
C PHE A 150 -2.33 -0.11 -15.11
N SER A 151 -1.05 -0.41 -15.25
CA SER A 151 -0.46 -1.70 -14.92
C SER A 151 0.57 -1.58 -13.80
N LEU A 152 0.63 -2.60 -12.96
CA LEU A 152 1.49 -2.69 -11.79
C LEU A 152 2.89 -3.20 -12.14
N THR A 153 2.96 -4.14 -13.09
CA THR A 153 4.17 -4.87 -13.46
C THR A 153 4.61 -4.61 -14.89
N GLY A 154 3.74 -4.01 -15.72
CA GLY A 154 3.92 -3.91 -17.16
C GLY A 154 3.74 -5.25 -17.91
N SER A 155 3.32 -6.31 -17.22
CA SER A 155 3.12 -7.63 -17.81
C SER A 155 1.82 -7.71 -18.61
N PRO A 156 1.81 -8.27 -19.84
CA PRO A 156 0.60 -8.37 -20.66
C PRO A 156 -0.44 -9.33 -20.08
N ILE A 157 -0.04 -10.24 -19.19
CA ILE A 157 -0.93 -11.22 -18.55
C ILE A 157 -1.51 -10.73 -17.22
N GLU A 158 -1.08 -9.55 -16.74
CA GLU A 158 -1.51 -8.99 -15.45
C GLU A 158 -3.05 -8.91 -15.30
N PRO A 159 -3.84 -8.46 -16.30
CA PRO A 159 -5.30 -8.41 -16.17
C PRO A 159 -5.91 -9.81 -15.94
N SER A 160 -5.42 -10.83 -16.64
CA SER A 160 -5.88 -12.21 -16.49
C SER A 160 -5.53 -12.77 -15.11
N VAL A 161 -4.34 -12.44 -14.59
CA VAL A 161 -3.92 -12.84 -13.24
C VAL A 161 -4.79 -12.16 -12.18
N LEU A 162 -5.05 -10.85 -12.30
CA LEU A 162 -5.91 -10.12 -11.37
C LEU A 162 -7.35 -10.65 -11.38
N ALA A 163 -7.89 -10.98 -12.55
CA ALA A 163 -9.20 -11.62 -12.68
C ALA A 163 -9.22 -12.99 -11.97
N LYS A 164 -8.18 -13.81 -12.18
CA LYS A 164 -8.04 -15.10 -11.49
C LYS A 164 -7.94 -14.91 -9.99
N ILE A 165 -7.16 -13.94 -9.49
CA ILE A 165 -7.09 -13.65 -8.05
C ILE A 165 -8.50 -13.33 -7.51
N ALA A 166 -9.27 -12.50 -8.22
CA ALA A 166 -10.63 -12.11 -7.82
C ALA A 166 -11.59 -13.28 -7.60
N GLU A 167 -11.47 -14.36 -8.39
CA GLU A 167 -12.29 -15.57 -8.26
C GLU A 167 -12.00 -16.36 -6.97
N PHE A 168 -10.77 -16.27 -6.44
CA PHE A 168 -10.29 -17.05 -5.30
C PHE A 168 -10.16 -16.24 -4.00
N ARG A 169 -10.58 -14.96 -4.00
CA ARG A 169 -10.57 -14.14 -2.79
C ARG A 169 -11.51 -14.73 -1.74
N PRO A 170 -11.08 -14.84 -0.48
CA PRO A 170 -11.99 -15.11 0.62
C PRO A 170 -13.11 -14.06 0.66
N LYS A 171 -14.35 -14.50 0.91
CA LYS A 171 -15.52 -13.63 1.06
C LYS A 171 -15.67 -13.11 2.48
#